data_AF-A0A1H1GXR3-F1
#
_entry.id   AF-A0A1H1GXR3-F1
#
_cell.length_a   1.000
_cell.length_b   1.000
_cell.length_c   1.000
_cell.angle_alpha   90.00
_cell.angle_beta   90.00
_cell.angle_gamma   90.00
#
_symmetry.space_group_name_H-M   'P 1'
#
loop_
_entity.id
_entity.type
_entity.pdbx_description
1 polymer ?
#
loop_
_entity_poly.entity_id
_entity_poly.type
_entity_poly.pdbx_seq_one_letter_code
_entity_poly.pdbx_strand_id
1 'polypeptide(L)' 'MSNEPVTTDRSQCRNCGFEAPGGDDEWLRLEVPKLGRMTQCPQCESTDIITGR' A
#
# COMPACT_ATOMS: atom_id res chain seq x y z
N MET A 1 18.78 13.62 -16.81
CA MET A 1 17.51 13.36 -16.11
C MET A 1 17.30 11.86 -16.14
N SER A 2 17.68 11.16 -15.09
CA SER A 2 17.58 9.69 -15.02
C SER A 2 16.24 9.35 -14.43
N ASN A 3 15.35 8.82 -15.27
CA ASN A 3 14.09 8.24 -14.85
C ASN A 3 14.43 6.85 -14.28
N GLU A 4 14.83 6.80 -13.00
CA GLU A 4 14.95 5.52 -12.30
C GLU A 4 13.59 4.81 -12.42
N PRO A 5 13.53 3.55 -12.86
CA PRO A 5 12.31 2.78 -12.63
C PRO A 5 12.19 2.76 -11.11
N VAL A 6 11.18 3.44 -10.58
CA VAL A 6 10.70 3.13 -9.24
C VAL A 6 10.49 1.62 -9.31
N THR A 7 11.38 0.86 -8.67
CA THR A 7 11.11 -0.52 -8.30
C THR A 7 9.93 -0.38 -7.38
N THR A 8 8.76 -0.32 -8.00
CA THR A 8 7.48 -0.34 -7.35
C THR A 8 7.41 -1.75 -6.80
N ASP A 9 8.00 -1.90 -5.62
CA ASP A 9 7.80 -3.03 -4.75
C ASP A 9 6.29 -3.25 -4.69
N ARG A 10 5.81 -4.32 -5.33
CA ARG A 10 4.37 -4.57 -5.43
C ARG A 10 3.91 -4.97 -4.04
N SER A 11 3.02 -4.16 -3.49
CA SER A 11 2.36 -4.48 -2.25
C SER A 11 1.19 -5.43 -2.52
N GLN A 12 0.94 -6.35 -1.59
CA GLN A 12 -0.20 -7.25 -1.63
C GLN A 12 -0.89 -7.30 -0.27
N CYS A 13 -2.22 -7.21 -0.27
CA CYS A 13 -3.05 -7.42 0.91
C CYS A 13 -3.12 -8.92 1.19
N ARG A 14 -2.68 -9.33 2.38
CA ARG A 14 -2.75 -10.76 2.78
C ARG A 14 -4.17 -11.26 3.04
N ASN A 15 -5.11 -10.35 3.23
CA ASN A 15 -6.46 -10.71 3.63
C ASN A 15 -7.35 -11.07 2.42
N CYS A 16 -7.31 -10.28 1.35
CA CYS A 16 -8.12 -10.50 0.15
C CYS A 16 -7.29 -10.83 -1.11
N GLY A 17 -5.96 -10.64 -1.09
CA GLY A 17 -5.09 -10.84 -2.24
C GLY A 17 -4.97 -9.65 -3.19
N PHE A 18 -5.57 -8.50 -2.87
CA PHE A 18 -5.41 -7.28 -3.67
C PHE A 18 -3.94 -6.91 -3.81
N GLU A 19 -3.48 -6.66 -5.03
CA GLU A 19 -2.08 -6.40 -5.34
C GLU A 19 -1.95 -5.11 -6.14
N ALA A 20 -1.20 -4.17 -5.59
CA ALA A 20 -1.00 -2.86 -6.19
C ALA A 20 0.42 -2.36 -5.92
N PRO A 21 0.93 -1.50 -6.79
CA PRO A 21 2.14 -0.72 -6.55
C PRO A 21 2.31 -0.21 -5.11
N GLY A 22 3.42 -0.54 -4.44
CA GLY A 22 3.71 -0.08 -3.09
C GLY A 22 4.03 1.41 -3.08
N GLY A 23 3.21 2.18 -2.38
CA GLY A 23 3.34 3.65 -2.26
C GLY A 23 2.42 4.47 -3.16
N ASP A 24 1.79 3.86 -4.16
CA ASP A 24 0.80 4.52 -5.02
C ASP A 24 -0.50 4.87 -4.28
N ASP A 25 -1.26 5.81 -4.84
CA ASP A 25 -2.57 6.24 -4.36
C ASP A 25 -3.68 5.19 -4.54
N GLU A 26 -3.36 4.02 -5.11
CA GLU A 26 -4.26 2.86 -5.16
C GLU A 26 -4.55 2.30 -3.77
N TRP A 27 -3.64 2.50 -2.81
CA TRP A 27 -3.89 2.13 -1.43
C TRP A 27 -4.62 3.22 -0.68
N LEU A 28 -5.64 2.83 0.10
CA LEU A 28 -6.40 3.77 0.90
C LEU A 28 -5.50 4.34 2.01
N ARG A 29 -5.18 5.63 1.94
CA ARG A 29 -4.46 6.32 3.01
C ARG A 29 -5.46 6.97 3.95
N LEU A 30 -5.51 6.49 5.18
CA LEU A 30 -6.35 7.06 6.21
C LEU A 30 -5.51 7.67 7.33
N GLU A 31 -5.98 8.79 7.87
CA GLU A 31 -5.39 9.44 9.03
C GLU A 31 -6.15 9.02 10.27
N VAL A 32 -5.47 8.27 11.14
CA VAL A 32 -6.03 7.85 12.42
C VAL A 32 -5.56 8.84 13.49
N PRO A 33 -6.47 9.54 14.19
CA PRO A 33 -6.11 10.42 15.28
C PRO A 33 -5.25 9.69 16.31
N LYS A 34 -4.13 10.31 16.72
CA LYS A 34 -3.12 9.78 17.67
C LYS A 34 -2.21 8.65 17.14
N LEU A 35 -2.54 7.99 16.03
CA LEU A 35 -1.75 6.89 15.48
C LEU A 35 -1.00 7.28 14.19
N GLY A 36 -1.49 8.29 13.48
CA GLY A 36 -0.85 8.85 12.28
C GLY A 36 -1.45 8.33 10.97
N ARG A 37 -0.73 8.52 9.86
CA ARG A 37 -1.13 8.01 8.54
C ARG A 37 -0.91 6.51 8.48
N MET A 38 -1.96 5.80 8.09
CA MET A 38 -1.94 4.37 7.83
C MET A 38 -2.37 4.08 6.39
N THR A 39 -1.87 2.95 5.88
CA THR A 39 -2.24 2.40 4.59
C THR A 39 -3.18 1.22 4.79
N GLN A 40 -4.29 1.20 4.05
CA GLN A 40 -5.32 0.18 4.14
C GLN A 40 -5.70 -0.30 2.73
N CYS A 41 -6.03 -1.58 2.64
CA CYS A 41 -6.57 -2.19 1.45
C CYS A 41 -7.93 -1.59 1.10
N PRO A 42 -8.14 -1.04 -0.11
CA PRO A 42 -9.42 -0.47 -0.52
C PRO A 42 -10.51 -1.54 -0.73
N GLN A 43 -10.12 -2.82 -0.85
CA GLN A 43 -11.04 -3.90 -1.23
C GLN A 43 -11.67 -4.62 -0.02
N CYS A 44 -10.98 -4.68 1.11
CA CYS A 44 -11.43 -5.38 2.31
C CYS A 44 -11.14 -4.63 3.62
N GLU A 45 -10.65 -3.39 3.53
CA GLU A 45 -10.35 -2.52 4.68
C GLU A 45 -9.28 -3.09 5.63
N SER A 46 -8.53 -4.10 5.19
CA SER A 46 -7.43 -4.67 5.97
C SER A 46 -6.16 -3.83 5.84
N THR A 47 -5.44 -3.64 6.95
CA THR A 47 -4.13 -2.97 6.98
C THR A 47 -2.96 -3.97 6.88
N ASP A 48 -3.26 -5.26 6.71
CA ASP A 48 -2.27 -6.33 6.58
C ASP A 48 -1.76 -6.41 5.13
N ILE A 49 -0.75 -5.60 4.84
CA ILE A 49 -0.17 -5.39 3.51
C ILE A 49 1.30 -5.78 3.57
N ILE A 50 1.70 -6.72 2.71
CA ILE A 50 3.10 -7.10 2.52
C ILE A 50 3.67 -6.35 1.32
N THR A 51 4.92 -5.91 1.42
CA THR A 51 5.65 -5.18 0.36
C THR A 51 6.90 -6.05 0.13
N GLY A 52 7.02 -6.62 -1.08
CA GLY A 52 8.10 -7.50 -1.50
C GLY A 52 9.41 -6.75 -1.80
N ARG A 53 10.27 -6.67 -0.77
CA ARG A 53 11.63 -6.08 -0.78
C ARG A 53 12.51 -6.53 -1.96
#